data_AF-A8Z6J4-F1
#
_entry.id   AF-A8Z6J4-F1
#
_cell.length_a   1.000
_cell.length_b   1.000
_cell.length_c   1.000
_cell.angle_alpha   90.00
_cell.angle_beta   90.00
_cell.angle_gamma   90.00
#
_symmetry.space_group_name_H-M   'P 1'
#
loop_
_entity.id
_entity.type
_entity.pdbx_description
1 polymer ?
#
loop_
_entity_poly.entity_id
_entity_poly.type
_entity_poly.pdbx_seq_one_letter_code
_entity_poly.pdbx_strand_id
1 'polypeptide(L)'
;MRSIYFLLLAAVIGTELTLGILVAPVIFFPQSIIGEGVLTHFMSGQMMTKIFLKFNYFLLFVSAFVAVSELFDLRKKLAFSLKFSTFMLSFLNLALALSFVFIFTPFIVHAQSLGAEATQTAEFAKMHSASEYVMKVMLVLQLILFFVKFKISQNERQA
;
A
#
# COMPACT_ATOMS: atom_id res chain seq x y z
N MET A 1 3.99 -11.12 -20.11
CA MET A 1 4.38 -10.60 -18.78
C MET A 1 4.10 -9.10 -18.61
N ARG A 2 4.31 -8.24 -19.62
CA ARG A 2 4.15 -6.78 -19.48
C ARG A 2 2.73 -6.32 -19.11
N SER A 3 1.70 -6.90 -19.72
CA SER A 3 0.30 -6.58 -19.37
C SER A 3 -0.04 -7.02 -17.95
N ILE A 4 0.48 -8.16 -17.50
CA ILE A 4 0.30 -8.66 -16.12
C ILE A 4 0.96 -7.70 -15.12
N TYR A 5 2.16 -7.21 -15.44
CA TYR A 5 2.84 -6.19 -14.62
C TYR A 5 1.98 -4.93 -14.44
N PHE A 6 1.48 -4.34 -15.53
CA PHE A 6 0.63 -3.15 -15.43
C PHE A 6 -0.70 -3.42 -14.75
N LEU A 7 -1.31 -4.59 -14.99
CA LEU A 7 -2.56 -4.98 -14.34
C LEU A 7 -2.38 -5.09 -12.82
N LEU A 8 -1.33 -5.78 -12.36
CA LEU A 8 -1.07 -5.95 -10.93
C LEU A 8 -0.71 -4.61 -10.27
N LEU A 9 0.14 -3.80 -10.91
CA LEU A 9 0.51 -2.48 -10.39
C LEU A 9 -0.70 -1.54 -10.32
N ALA A 10 -1.55 -1.52 -11.35
CA ALA A 10 -2.80 -0.74 -11.32
C ALA A 10 -3.78 -1.26 -10.27
N ALA A 11 -3.86 -2.58 -10.09
CA ALA A 11 -4.76 -3.19 -9.11
C ALA A 11 -4.37 -2.85 -7.67
N VAL A 12 -3.07 -2.86 -7.33
CA VAL A 12 -2.63 -2.44 -5.99
C VAL A 12 -2.88 -0.95 -5.75
N ILE A 13 -2.53 -0.08 -6.72
CA ILE A 13 -2.82 1.37 -6.66
C ILE A 13 -4.32 1.61 -6.46
N GLY A 14 -5.17 0.96 -7.26
CA GLY A 14 -6.62 1.10 -7.17
C GLY A 14 -7.18 0.60 -5.85
N THR A 15 -6.61 -0.46 -5.29
CA THR A 15 -6.99 -0.98 -3.98
C THR A 15 -6.62 0.00 -2.87
N GLU A 16 -5.41 0.56 -2.89
CA GLU A 16 -4.96 1.58 -1.92
C GLU A 16 -5.85 2.82 -1.95
N LEU A 17 -6.18 3.33 -3.14
CA LEU A 17 -7.10 4.45 -3.33
C LEU A 17 -8.50 4.12 -2.81
N THR A 18 -9.01 2.92 -3.11
CA THR A 18 -10.33 2.46 -2.62
C THR A 18 -10.34 2.39 -1.09
N LEU A 19 -9.29 1.84 -0.48
CA LEU A 19 -9.18 1.74 0.97
C LEU A 19 -9.16 3.11 1.64
N GLY A 20 -8.36 4.05 1.12
CA GLY A 20 -8.20 5.37 1.72
C GLY A 20 -9.40 6.31 1.46
N ILE A 21 -9.91 6.34 0.24
CA ILE A 21 -10.91 7.34 -0.19
C ILE A 21 -12.33 6.84 0.05
N LEU A 22 -12.60 5.55 -0.16
CA LEU A 22 -13.96 5.01 -0.14
C LEU A 22 -14.25 4.24 1.15
N VAL A 23 -13.37 3.30 1.52
CA VAL A 23 -13.62 2.38 2.64
C VAL A 23 -13.44 3.07 3.99
N ALA A 24 -12.38 3.86 4.17
CA ALA A 24 -12.11 4.52 5.45
C ALA A 24 -13.30 5.38 5.93
N PRO A 25 -13.88 6.29 5.10
CA PRO A 25 -15.01 7.10 5.53
C PRO A 25 -16.25 6.26 5.90
N VAL A 26 -16.53 5.20 5.14
CA VAL A 26 -17.67 4.32 5.41
C VAL A 26 -17.52 3.58 6.75
N ILE A 27 -16.29 3.18 7.10
CA ILE A 27 -16.02 2.45 8.35
C ILE A 27 -15.95 3.37 9.56
N PHE A 28 -15.37 4.57 9.43
CA PHE A 28 -15.16 5.49 10.55
C PHE A 28 -16.31 6.49 10.77
N PHE A 29 -17.25 6.64 9.82
CA PHE A 29 -18.45 7.47 9.98
C PHE A 29 -19.78 6.70 9.82
N PRO A 30 -19.95 5.53 10.47
CA PRO A 30 -21.14 4.69 10.31
C PRO A 30 -22.43 5.39 10.78
N GLN A 31 -22.33 6.35 11.70
CA GLN A 31 -23.48 7.12 12.20
C GLN A 31 -24.26 7.84 11.10
N SER A 32 -23.60 8.22 10.00
CA SER A 32 -24.23 8.84 8.84
C SER A 32 -25.05 7.88 7.98
N ILE A 33 -24.90 6.56 8.18
CA ILE A 33 -25.46 5.51 7.33
C ILE A 33 -26.47 4.66 8.12
N ILE A 34 -26.09 4.20 9.32
CA ILE A 34 -26.84 3.20 10.09
C ILE A 34 -27.31 3.72 11.46
N GLY A 35 -27.07 5.01 11.76
CA GLY A 35 -27.48 5.66 13.01
C GLY A 35 -26.41 5.61 14.12
N GLU A 36 -26.64 6.41 15.17
CA GLU A 36 -25.70 6.57 16.29
C GLU A 36 -25.65 5.34 17.21
N GLY A 37 -24.52 5.15 17.89
CA GLY A 37 -24.37 4.10 18.91
C GLY A 37 -24.15 2.67 18.40
N VAL A 38 -24.19 2.43 17.09
CA VAL A 38 -24.01 1.08 16.52
C VAL A 38 -22.55 0.62 16.59
N LEU A 39 -21.60 1.52 16.30
CA LEU A 39 -20.18 1.22 16.28
C LEU A 39 -19.40 2.33 16.98
N THR A 40 -18.53 1.93 17.91
CA THR A 40 -17.53 2.84 18.49
C THR A 40 -16.37 3.02 17.51
N HIS A 41 -15.62 4.13 17.63
CA HIS A 41 -14.43 4.36 16.82
C HIS A 41 -13.39 3.23 16.95
N PHE A 42 -13.30 2.61 18.13
CA PHE A 42 -12.44 1.45 18.36
C PHE A 42 -12.90 0.23 17.54
N MET A 43 -14.20 -0.08 17.54
CA MET A 43 -14.77 -1.17 16.74
C MET A 43 -14.59 -0.94 15.23
N SER A 44 -14.76 0.31 14.78
CA SER A 44 -14.43 0.72 13.41
C SER A 44 -12.96 0.47 13.08
N GLY A 45 -12.05 0.84 13.99
CA GLY A 45 -10.63 0.55 13.86
C GLY A 45 -10.33 -0.95 13.74
N GLN A 46 -11.01 -1.81 14.51
CA GLN A 46 -10.85 -3.26 14.41
C GLN A 46 -11.30 -3.80 13.04
N MET A 47 -12.41 -3.29 12.50
CA MET A 47 -12.86 -3.65 11.14
C MET A 47 -11.86 -3.22 10.07
N MET A 48 -11.34 -1.99 10.15
CA MET A 48 -10.33 -1.50 9.20
C MET A 48 -9.07 -2.37 9.25
N THR A 49 -8.60 -2.75 10.45
CA THR A 49 -7.47 -3.67 10.60
C THR A 49 -7.71 -5.02 9.93
N LYS A 50 -8.92 -5.60 10.03
CA LYS A 50 -9.24 -6.87 9.35
C LYS A 50 -9.19 -6.75 7.83
N ILE A 51 -9.57 -5.60 7.28
CA ILE A 51 -9.43 -5.32 5.85
C ILE A 51 -7.95 -5.23 5.46
N PHE A 52 -7.16 -4.46 6.22
CA PHE A 52 -5.71 -4.35 5.99
C PHE A 52 -4.99 -5.69 6.08
N LEU A 53 -5.34 -6.57 7.03
CA LEU A 53 -4.75 -7.90 7.12
C LEU A 53 -4.97 -8.73 5.84
N LYS A 54 -6.13 -8.61 5.19
CA LYS A 54 -6.39 -9.27 3.89
C LYS A 54 -5.63 -8.58 2.76
N PHE A 55 -5.63 -7.25 2.75
CA PHE A 55 -4.90 -6.45 1.77
C PHE A 55 -3.38 -6.70 1.82
N ASN A 56 -2.80 -6.92 3.01
CA ASN A 56 -1.37 -7.15 3.20
C ASN A 56 -0.83 -8.32 2.37
N TYR A 57 -1.59 -9.41 2.22
CA TYR A 57 -1.19 -10.52 1.36
C TYR A 57 -1.11 -10.10 -0.11
N PHE A 58 -2.10 -9.35 -0.57
CA PHE A 58 -2.13 -8.82 -1.94
C PHE A 58 -1.01 -7.81 -2.18
N LEU A 59 -0.81 -6.88 -1.25
CA LEU A 59 0.26 -5.89 -1.28
C LEU A 59 1.63 -6.56 -1.37
N LEU A 60 1.94 -7.52 -0.49
CA LEU A 60 3.23 -8.22 -0.52
C LEU A 60 3.44 -8.98 -1.81
N PHE A 61 2.41 -9.70 -2.27
CA PHE A 61 2.49 -10.45 -3.52
C PHE A 61 2.82 -9.53 -4.70
N VAL A 62 2.08 -8.42 -4.85
CA VAL A 62 2.29 -7.49 -5.96
C VAL A 62 3.64 -6.78 -5.84
N SER A 63 4.00 -6.27 -4.66
CA SER A 63 5.28 -5.58 -4.45
C SER A 63 6.48 -6.48 -4.71
N ALA A 64 6.43 -7.74 -4.28
CA ALA A 64 7.47 -8.72 -4.56
C ALA A 64 7.53 -9.05 -6.06
N PHE A 65 6.38 -9.28 -6.71
CA PHE A 65 6.32 -9.54 -8.15
C PHE A 65 6.89 -8.39 -8.97
N VAL A 66 6.55 -7.14 -8.61
CA VAL A 66 7.05 -5.93 -9.28
C VAL A 66 8.56 -5.78 -9.09
N ALA A 67 9.07 -5.93 -7.87
CA ALA A 67 10.52 -5.85 -7.60
C ALA A 67 11.33 -6.93 -8.34
N VAL A 68 10.84 -8.17 -8.38
CA VAL A 68 11.46 -9.26 -9.15
C VAL A 68 11.41 -8.97 -10.65
N SER A 69 10.29 -8.45 -11.16
CA SER A 69 10.17 -8.06 -12.56
C SER A 69 11.18 -6.97 -12.94
N GLU A 70 11.36 -5.95 -12.10
CA GLU A 70 12.35 -4.90 -12.33
C GLU A 70 13.79 -5.40 -12.23
N LEU A 71 14.07 -6.36 -11.35
CA LEU A 71 15.38 -7.01 -11.26
C LEU A 71 15.77 -7.71 -12.58
N PHE A 72 14.82 -8.37 -13.25
CA PHE A 72 15.05 -8.96 -14.57
C PHE A 72 15.23 -7.89 -15.66
N ASP A 73 14.53 -6.77 -15.57
CA ASP A 73 14.63 -5.65 -16.52
C ASP A 73 16.00 -4.95 -16.48
N LEU A 74 16.75 -5.05 -15.37
CA LEU A 74 18.14 -4.56 -15.28
C LEU A 74 19.04 -5.14 -16.39
N ARG A 75 18.74 -6.36 -16.87
CA ARG A 75 19.51 -7.08 -17.90
C ARG A 75 19.21 -6.64 -19.34
N LYS A 76 18.15 -5.84 -19.57
CA LYS A 76 17.74 -5.40 -20.92
C LYS A 76 18.64 -4.32 -21.50
N LYS A 77 18.57 -4.03 -22.80
CA LYS A 77 19.31 -2.92 -23.45
C LYS A 77 18.59 -1.57 -23.28
N LEU A 78 18.49 -1.08 -22.05
CA LEU A 78 17.99 0.27 -21.72
C LEU A 78 19.12 1.13 -21.13
N ALA A 79 18.96 2.45 -21.09
CA ALA A 79 19.88 3.34 -20.38
C ALA A 79 20.00 2.94 -18.90
N PHE A 80 21.23 2.83 -18.40
CA PHE A 80 21.50 2.35 -17.03
C PHE A 80 20.81 3.20 -15.96
N SER A 81 20.82 4.52 -16.10
CA SER A 81 20.15 5.45 -15.16
C SER A 81 18.65 5.17 -15.02
N LEU A 82 17.98 4.85 -16.12
CA LEU A 82 16.54 4.61 -16.14
C LEU A 82 16.17 3.25 -15.52
N LYS A 83 16.99 2.22 -15.78
CA LYS A 83 16.85 0.91 -15.12
C LYS A 83 17.09 1.01 -13.62
N PHE A 84 18.16 1.70 -13.24
CA PHE A 84 18.51 1.88 -11.83
C PHE A 84 17.42 2.65 -11.08
N SER A 85 16.86 3.70 -11.68
CA SER A 85 15.76 4.47 -11.10
C SER A 85 14.48 3.64 -10.93
N THR A 86 14.03 2.92 -11.96
CA THR A 86 12.84 2.06 -11.89
C THR A 86 13.00 0.91 -10.90
N PHE A 87 14.17 0.28 -10.87
CA PHE A 87 14.51 -0.73 -9.87
C PHE A 87 14.50 -0.15 -8.44
N MET A 88 15.14 1.00 -8.21
CA MET A 88 15.13 1.65 -6.89
C MET A 88 13.72 2.03 -6.43
N LEU A 89 12.87 2.53 -7.33
CA LEU A 89 11.46 2.80 -7.02
C LEU A 89 10.73 1.53 -6.58
N SER A 90 10.90 0.42 -7.31
CA SER A 90 10.26 -0.86 -6.97
C SER A 90 10.80 -1.45 -5.66
N PHE A 91 12.10 -1.34 -5.42
CA PHE A 91 12.76 -1.84 -4.22
C PHE A 91 12.34 -1.06 -2.98
N LEU A 92 12.30 0.27 -3.08
CA LEU A 92 11.79 1.13 -2.01
C LEU A 92 10.32 0.84 -1.72
N ASN A 93 9.52 0.58 -2.75
CA ASN A 93 8.12 0.17 -2.59
C ASN A 93 8.00 -1.13 -1.79
N LEU A 94 8.79 -2.14 -2.15
CA LEU A 94 8.84 -3.40 -1.43
C LEU A 94 9.28 -3.19 0.03
N ALA A 95 10.29 -2.37 0.29
CA ALA A 95 10.74 -2.07 1.65
C ALA A 95 9.63 -1.40 2.49
N LEU A 96 8.87 -0.47 1.91
CA LEU A 96 7.72 0.17 2.56
C LEU A 96 6.56 -0.81 2.78
N ALA A 97 6.28 -1.69 1.82
CA ALA A 97 5.28 -2.75 1.99
C ALA A 97 5.67 -3.71 3.13
N LEU A 98 6.94 -4.12 3.19
CA LEU A 98 7.46 -4.95 4.27
C LEU A 98 7.36 -4.25 5.62
N SER A 99 7.70 -2.96 5.72
CA SER A 99 7.56 -2.22 6.97
C SER A 99 6.10 -2.07 7.39
N PHE A 100 5.19 -1.78 6.46
CA PHE A 100 3.76 -1.72 6.73
C PHE A 100 3.22 -3.05 7.30
N VAL A 101 3.61 -4.17 6.69
CA VAL A 101 3.07 -5.49 7.02
C VAL A 101 3.72 -6.08 8.27
N PHE A 102 5.04 -5.93 8.45
CA PHE A 102 5.78 -6.60 9.51
C PHE A 102 6.13 -5.70 10.71
N ILE A 103 5.91 -4.39 10.63
CA ILE A 103 6.18 -3.46 11.72
C ILE A 103 4.88 -2.77 12.16
N PHE A 104 4.23 -2.03 11.27
CA PHE A 104 3.07 -1.22 11.64
C PHE A 104 1.82 -2.03 11.91
N THR A 105 1.48 -2.98 11.01
CA THR A 105 0.30 -3.83 11.18
C THR A 105 0.32 -4.63 12.50
N PRO A 106 1.38 -5.38 12.85
CA PRO A 106 1.40 -6.14 14.09
C PRO A 106 1.36 -5.25 15.34
N PHE A 107 2.01 -4.07 15.30
CA PHE A 107 1.91 -3.10 16.38
C PHE A 107 0.46 -2.65 16.61
N ILE A 108 -0.26 -2.27 15.55
CA ILE A 108 -1.66 -1.83 15.64
C ILE A 108 -2.56 -2.97 16.12
N VAL A 109 -2.39 -4.19 15.58
CA VAL A 109 -3.15 -5.37 15.99
C VAL A 109 -2.92 -5.68 17.47
N HIS A 110 -1.67 -5.58 17.94
CA HIS A 110 -1.34 -5.82 19.32
C HIS A 110 -1.97 -4.78 20.25
N ALA A 111 -1.84 -3.49 19.94
CA ALA A 111 -2.49 -2.43 20.71
C ALA A 111 -4.03 -2.61 20.76
N GLN A 112 -4.66 -2.98 19.64
CA GLN A 112 -6.09 -3.29 19.61
C GLN A 112 -6.45 -4.53 20.47
N SER A 113 -5.56 -5.51 20.59
CA SER A 113 -5.80 -6.69 21.45
C SER A 113 -5.76 -6.38 22.94
N LEU A 114 -5.08 -5.30 23.34
CA LEU A 114 -5.00 -4.84 24.73
C LEU A 114 -6.21 -3.98 25.15
N GLY A 115 -7.09 -3.63 24.21
CA GLY A 115 -8.30 -2.84 24.45
C GLY A 115 -8.18 -1.38 24.01
N ALA A 116 -9.27 -0.63 24.20
CA ALA A 116 -9.40 0.72 23.67
C ALA A 116 -8.38 1.71 24.28
N GLU A 117 -8.06 1.57 25.56
CA GLU A 117 -7.12 2.45 26.26
C GLU A 117 -5.72 2.43 25.63
N ALA A 118 -5.24 1.25 25.21
CA ALA A 118 -3.94 1.10 24.55
C ALA A 118 -3.87 1.84 23.19
N THR A 119 -5.02 2.06 22.54
CA THR A 119 -5.11 2.80 21.28
C THR A 119 -5.23 4.32 21.45
N GLN A 120 -5.33 4.82 22.68
CA GLN A 120 -5.40 6.25 22.98
C GLN A 120 -4.07 6.84 23.44
N THR A 121 -3.00 6.04 23.41
CA THR A 121 -1.66 6.46 23.81
C THR A 121 -1.00 7.35 22.74
N ALA A 122 -0.10 8.25 23.17
CA ALA A 122 0.67 9.07 22.26
C ALA A 122 1.58 8.23 21.33
N GLU A 123 2.03 7.07 21.81
CA GLU A 123 2.80 6.12 21.02
C GLU A 123 1.96 5.51 19.91
N PHE A 124 0.74 5.06 20.23
CA PHE A 124 -0.19 4.54 19.23
C PHE A 124 -0.50 5.58 18.16
N ALA A 125 -0.81 6.82 18.55
CA ALA A 125 -1.09 7.91 17.61
C ALA A 125 0.08 8.14 16.64
N LYS A 126 1.32 8.13 17.13
CA LYS A 126 2.53 8.26 16.29
C LYS A 126 2.69 7.08 15.34
N MET A 127 2.58 5.86 15.84
CA MET A 127 2.74 4.65 15.03
C MET A 127 1.64 4.50 13.98
N HIS A 128 0.40 4.83 14.34
CA HIS A 128 -0.73 4.82 13.41
C HIS A 128 -0.55 5.87 12.32
N SER A 129 -0.24 7.12 12.68
CA SER A 129 0.00 8.19 11.70
C SER A 129 1.18 7.86 10.77
N ALA A 130 2.29 7.33 11.31
CA ALA A 130 3.43 6.90 10.51
C ALA A 130 3.04 5.82 9.50
N SER A 131 2.19 4.86 9.89
CA SER A 131 1.69 3.82 8.98
C SER A 131 0.86 4.41 7.82
N GLU A 132 0.07 5.45 8.07
CA GLU A 132 -0.67 6.14 7.02
C GLU A 132 0.25 6.88 6.05
N TYR A 133 1.31 7.50 6.56
CA TYR A 133 2.32 8.14 5.72
C TYR A 133 3.05 7.13 4.84
N VAL A 134 3.41 5.97 5.39
CA VAL A 134 4.02 4.88 4.62
C VAL A 134 3.12 4.46 3.47
N MET A 135 1.82 4.27 3.71
CA MET A 135 0.84 3.96 2.66
C MET A 135 0.78 5.05 1.58
N LYS A 136 0.71 6.33 1.97
CA LYS A 136 0.65 7.46 1.01
C LYS A 136 1.92 7.56 0.16
N VAL A 137 3.09 7.42 0.77
CA VAL A 137 4.37 7.43 0.06
C VAL A 137 4.45 6.25 -0.91
N MET A 138 4.06 5.06 -0.45
CA MET A 138 4.03 3.85 -1.27
C MET A 138 3.15 4.03 -2.52
N LEU A 139 1.94 4.59 -2.36
CA LEU A 139 1.04 4.92 -3.47
C LEU A 139 1.69 5.86 -4.48
N VAL A 140 2.32 6.96 -4.02
CA VAL A 140 3.01 7.92 -4.89
C VAL A 140 4.13 7.24 -5.67
N LEU A 141 4.94 6.40 -5.02
CA LEU A 141 6.00 5.65 -5.69
C LEU A 141 5.46 4.67 -6.74
N GLN A 142 4.35 3.98 -6.44
CA GLN A 142 3.69 3.08 -7.40
C GLN A 142 3.17 3.84 -8.62
N LEU A 143 2.56 5.01 -8.42
CA LEU A 143 2.08 5.88 -9.50
C LEU A 143 3.23 6.35 -10.39
N ILE A 144 4.32 6.86 -9.80
CA ILE A 144 5.52 7.27 -10.55
C ILE A 144 6.06 6.08 -11.36
N LEU A 145 6.21 4.92 -10.72
CA LEU A 145 6.70 3.71 -11.39
C LEU A 145 5.78 3.30 -12.55
N PHE A 146 4.45 3.34 -12.36
CA PHE A 146 3.47 3.02 -13.39
C PHE A 146 3.66 3.90 -14.63
N PHE A 147 3.65 5.23 -14.47
CA PHE A 147 3.74 6.16 -15.60
C PHE A 147 5.10 6.12 -16.30
N VAL A 148 6.20 5.98 -15.53
CA VAL A 148 7.54 5.83 -16.10
C VAL A 148 7.63 4.55 -16.95
N LYS A 149 7.19 3.41 -16.41
CA LYS A 149 7.20 2.13 -17.15
C LYS A 149 6.26 2.16 -18.35
N PHE A 150 5.11 2.83 -18.23
CA PHE A 150 4.16 2.99 -19.33
C PHE A 150 4.82 3.74 -20.50
N LYS A 151 5.50 4.86 -20.23
CA LYS A 151 6.22 5.63 -21.25
C LYS A 151 7.34 4.80 -21.92
N ILE A 152 8.15 4.09 -21.13
CA ILE A 152 9.19 3.19 -21.65
C ILE A 152 8.56 2.13 -22.59
N SER A 153 7.40 1.59 -22.21
CA SER A 153 6.69 0.60 -23.02
C SER A 153 6.12 1.10 -24.32
N GLN A 154 5.83 2.40 -24.45
CA GLN A 154 5.41 3.00 -25.71
C GLN A 154 6.62 3.17 -26.62
N ASN A 155 7.74 3.68 -26.09
CA ASN A 155 8.96 3.89 -26.86
C ASN A 155 9.52 2.59 -27.44
N GLU A 156 9.52 1.49 -26.68
CA GLU A 156 9.95 0.17 -27.17
C GLU A 156 9.01 -0.45 -28.22
N ARG A 157 7.76 0.04 -28.35
CA ARG A 157 6.84 -0.41 -29.40
C ARG A 157 7.03 0.35 -30.72
N GLN A 158 7.65 1.53 -30.66
CA GLN A 158 7.87 2.42 -31.80
C GLN A 158 9.27 2.27 -32.41
N ALA A 159 10.17 1.56 -31.74
CA ALA A 159 11.54 1.26 -32.18
C ALA A 159 11.62 -0.16 -32.76
#